data_AF-A0A067PMV6-F1
#
_entry.id   AF-A0A067PMV6-F1
#
_cell.length_a   1.000
_cell.length_b   1.000
_cell.length_c   1.000
_cell.angle_alpha   90.00
_cell.angle_beta   90.00
_cell.angle_gamma   90.00
#
_symmetry.space_group_name_H-M   'P 1'
#
loop_
_entity.id
_entity.type
_entity.pdbx_description
1 polymer ?
#
loop_
_entity_poly.entity_id
_entity_poly.type
_entity_poly.pdbx_seq_one_letter_code
_entity_poly.pdbx_strand_id
1 'polypeptide(L)'
;MFDSLPIELLTALLDGIGFRSLLNCRQISHRFKAIIDATPRLQYTIELAVAGMVDNPKRSMAIEERRRRLIVYQEYWANTTWKREEILPGFDEEIWELNGDVMMFMVRGPDTLSLRQPPGISRGAQGSIWTIEDVGPGLLTSQSMHRKTCL
;
A
#
# COMPACT_ATOMS: atom_id res chain seq x y z
N MET A 1 37.04 8.09 9.82
CA MET A 1 36.40 9.11 10.71
C MET A 1 35.13 8.59 11.38
N PHE A 2 34.34 7.73 10.72
CA PHE A 2 33.20 7.05 11.38
C PHE A 2 33.59 5.78 12.14
N ASP A 3 34.88 5.41 12.12
CA ASP A 3 35.38 4.14 12.66
C ASP A 3 35.34 4.06 14.19
N SER A 4 35.41 5.21 14.86
CA SER A 4 35.33 5.31 16.32
C SER A 4 33.92 5.54 16.87
N LEU A 5 32.92 5.74 16.01
CA LEU A 5 31.56 6.00 16.48
C LEU A 5 30.89 4.69 16.94
N PRO A 6 30.12 4.69 18.03
CA PRO A 6 29.26 3.56 18.38
C PRO A 6 28.28 3.19 17.27
N ILE A 7 27.95 1.90 17.17
CA ILE A 7 27.07 1.39 16.12
C ILE A 7 25.65 1.95 16.25
N GLU A 8 25.18 2.20 17.46
CA GLU A 8 23.86 2.73 17.77
C GLU A 8 23.66 4.14 17.18
N LEU A 9 24.69 4.99 17.28
CA LEU A 9 24.66 6.33 16.72
C LEU A 9 24.69 6.32 15.20
N LEU A 10 25.47 5.40 14.61
CA LEU A 10 25.46 5.21 13.16
C LEU A 10 24.10 4.71 12.68
N THR A 11 23.49 3.76 13.39
CA THR A 11 22.15 3.25 13.05
C THR A 11 21.10 4.35 13.14
N ALA A 12 21.12 5.19 14.18
CA ALA A 12 20.20 6.32 14.31
C ALA A 12 20.39 7.36 13.19
N LEU A 13 21.63 7.65 12.80
CA LEU A 13 21.92 8.54 11.67
C LEU A 13 21.41 7.96 10.35
N LEU A 14 21.62 6.65 10.13
CA LEU A 14 21.14 5.95 8.95
C LEU A 14 19.60 5.87 8.90
N ASP A 15 18.92 5.75 10.04
CA ASP A 15 17.45 5.74 10.08
C ASP A 15 16.84 7.11 9.73
N GLY A 16 17.59 8.19 9.95
CA GLY A 16 17.19 9.55 9.61
C GLY A 16 17.38 9.94 8.14
N ILE A 17 18.10 9.14 7.34
CA ILE A 17 18.36 9.45 5.93
C ILE A 17 17.45 8.66 4.98
N GLY A 18 17.14 9.24 3.82
CA GLY A 18 16.29 8.61 2.81
C GLY A 18 16.95 7.37 2.17
N PHE A 19 16.12 6.49 1.58
CA PHE A 19 16.60 5.21 1.04
C PHE A 19 17.66 5.33 -0.05
N ARG A 20 17.63 6.38 -0.88
CA ARG A 20 18.66 6.60 -1.92
C ARG A 20 20.03 6.79 -1.28
N SER A 21 20.09 7.59 -0.22
CA SER A 21 21.31 7.80 0.56
C SER A 21 21.73 6.53 1.28
N LEU A 22 20.79 5.73 1.82
CA LEU A 22 21.08 4.41 2.39
C LEU A 22 21.76 3.48 1.36
N LEU A 23 21.22 3.40 0.14
CA LEU A 23 21.81 2.58 -0.92
C LEU A 23 23.20 3.06 -1.32
N ASN A 24 23.45 4.37 -1.32
CA ASN A 24 24.79 4.92 -1.55
C ASN A 24 25.73 4.57 -0.40
N CYS A 25 25.32 4.76 0.86
CA CYS A 25 26.09 4.40 2.06
C CYS A 25 26.47 2.91 2.07
N ARG A 26 25.54 2.05 1.63
CA ARG A 26 25.75 0.60 1.51
C ARG A 26 26.82 0.24 0.47
N GLN A 27 26.98 1.03 -0.59
CA GLN A 27 27.95 0.78 -1.66
C GLN A 27 29.36 1.30 -1.32
N ILE A 28 29.46 2.39 -0.56
CA ILE A 28 30.75 3.07 -0.31
C ILE A 28 31.55 2.49 0.87
N SER A 29 30.93 1.72 1.77
CA SER A 29 31.59 1.25 2.99
C SER A 29 31.10 -0.13 3.43
N HIS A 30 32.04 -1.05 3.68
CA HIS A 30 31.75 -2.37 4.26
C HIS A 30 31.09 -2.28 5.63
N ARG A 31 31.46 -1.28 6.44
CA ARG A 31 30.87 -1.07 7.76
C ARG A 31 29.41 -0.62 7.66
N PHE A 32 29.12 0.37 6.80
CA PHE A 32 27.73 0.79 6.58
C PHE A 32 26.91 -0.32 5.95
N LYS A 33 27.49 -1.07 5.01
CA LYS A 33 26.85 -2.26 4.46
C LYS A 33 26.46 -3.25 5.55
N ALA A 34 27.37 -3.59 6.47
CA ALA A 34 27.10 -4.51 7.56
C ALA A 34 25.97 -4.00 8.47
N ILE A 35 26.00 -2.71 8.84
CA ILE A 35 24.96 -2.10 9.69
C ILE A 35 23.60 -2.10 8.98
N ILE A 36 23.57 -1.68 7.71
CA ILE A 36 22.34 -1.62 6.91
C ILE A 36 21.77 -3.03 6.73
N ASP A 37 22.58 -4.01 6.37
CA ASP A 37 22.16 -5.39 6.14
C ASP A 37 21.70 -6.08 7.44
N ALA A 38 22.29 -5.73 8.59
CA ALA A 38 21.93 -6.30 9.89
C ALA A 38 20.76 -5.58 10.60
N THR A 39 20.38 -4.38 10.17
CA THR A 39 19.33 -3.58 10.86
C THR A 39 17.98 -3.71 10.13
N PRO A 40 16.98 -4.37 10.73
CA PRO A 40 15.69 -4.62 10.09
C PRO A 40 14.95 -3.35 9.65
N ARG A 41 15.02 -2.29 10.45
CA ARG A 41 14.41 -0.99 10.15
C ARG A 41 14.97 -0.39 8.86
N LEU A 42 16.29 -0.42 8.67
CA LEU A 42 16.95 0.15 7.49
C LEU A 42 16.64 -0.68 6.25
N GLN A 43 16.64 -2.01 6.37
CA GLN A 43 16.20 -2.90 5.30
C GLN A 43 14.74 -2.63 4.93
N TYR A 44 13.85 -2.48 5.91
CA TYR A 44 12.44 -2.20 5.67
C TYR A 44 12.23 -0.90 4.88
N THR A 45 12.97 0.16 5.20
CA THR A 45 12.95 1.42 4.44
C THR A 45 13.34 1.23 2.97
N ILE A 46 14.34 0.39 2.70
CA ILE A 46 14.77 0.06 1.33
C ILE A 46 13.69 -0.80 0.63
N GLU A 47 13.18 -1.83 1.29
CA GLU A 47 12.15 -2.74 0.75
C GLU A 47 10.86 -1.99 0.40
N LEU A 48 10.42 -1.06 1.25
CA LEU A 48 9.27 -0.20 0.97
C LEU A 48 9.49 0.65 -0.28
N ALA A 49 10.69 1.21 -0.43
CA ALA A 49 11.03 2.01 -1.60
C ALA A 49 11.03 1.19 -2.90
N VAL A 50 11.55 -0.04 -2.86
CA VAL A 50 11.51 -0.98 -3.99
C VAL A 50 10.06 -1.32 -4.36
N ALA A 51 9.20 -1.52 -3.36
CA ALA A 51 7.78 -1.80 -3.57
C ALA A 51 6.93 -0.56 -3.93
N GLY A 52 7.51 0.64 -3.97
CA GLY A 52 6.77 1.89 -4.19
C GLY A 52 5.79 2.24 -3.06
N MET A 53 6.06 1.80 -1.84
CA MET A 53 5.19 1.94 -0.68
C MET A 53 5.74 2.92 0.38
N VAL A 54 4.84 3.37 1.26
CA VAL A 54 5.16 4.24 2.40
C VAL A 54 4.71 3.56 3.68
N ASP A 55 5.54 3.63 4.73
CA ASP A 55 5.19 3.10 6.04
C ASP A 55 4.00 3.87 6.64
N ASN A 56 3.08 3.14 7.28
CA ASN A 56 2.02 3.76 8.08
C ASN A 56 2.35 3.57 9.57
N PRO A 57 2.92 4.58 10.24
CA PRO A 57 3.41 4.45 11.61
C PRO A 57 2.29 4.27 12.64
N LYS A 58 1.02 4.54 12.28
CA LYS A 58 -0.13 4.43 13.19
C LYS A 58 -0.47 3.00 13.61
N ARG A 59 0.14 1.98 13.00
CA ARG A 59 -0.12 0.57 13.32
C ARG A 59 0.95 0.02 14.26
N SER A 60 0.55 -0.53 15.40
CA SER A 60 1.44 -1.08 16.45
C SER A 60 2.15 -2.41 16.10
N MET A 61 2.39 -2.67 14.82
CA MET A 61 3.00 -3.91 14.35
C MET A 61 4.53 -3.83 14.37
N ALA A 62 5.19 -4.87 14.88
CA ALA A 62 6.65 -4.99 14.85
C ALA A 62 7.20 -4.95 13.42
N ILE A 63 8.39 -4.37 13.23
CA ILE A 63 9.00 -4.16 11.91
C ILE A 63 9.17 -5.47 11.16
N GLU A 64 9.59 -6.55 11.82
CA GLU A 64 9.79 -7.85 11.17
C GLU A 64 8.50 -8.41 10.58
N GLU A 65 7.38 -8.26 11.30
CA GLU A 65 6.08 -8.69 10.81
C GLU A 65 5.62 -7.82 9.63
N ARG A 66 5.93 -6.51 9.65
CA ARG A 66 5.67 -5.62 8.50
C ARG A 66 6.49 -6.02 7.28
N ARG A 67 7.78 -6.32 7.45
CA ARG A 67 8.67 -6.82 6.38
C ARG A 67 8.18 -8.12 5.81
N ARG A 68 7.85 -9.10 6.65
CA ARG A 68 7.30 -10.39 6.23
C ARG A 68 6.04 -10.22 5.38
N ARG A 69 5.12 -9.34 5.79
CA ARG A 69 3.90 -9.03 5.02
C ARG A 69 4.21 -8.34 3.70
N LEU A 70 5.20 -7.46 3.67
CA LEU A 70 5.63 -6.77 2.45
C LEU A 70 6.22 -7.77 1.43
N ILE A 71 7.05 -8.71 1.87
CA ILE A 71 7.59 -9.78 1.02
C ILE A 71 6.45 -10.61 0.42
N VAL A 72 5.57 -11.12 1.29
CA VAL A 72 4.42 -11.92 0.87
C VAL A 72 3.50 -11.14 -0.09
N TYR A 73 3.30 -9.85 0.15
CA TYR A 73 2.54 -8.98 -0.75
C TYR A 73 3.21 -8.91 -2.14
N GLN A 74 4.51 -8.65 -2.20
CA GLN A 74 5.25 -8.57 -3.46
C GLN A 74 5.21 -9.89 -4.23
N GLU A 75 5.34 -11.03 -3.56
CA GLU A 75 5.22 -12.36 -4.17
C GLU A 75 3.85 -12.60 -4.81
N TYR A 76 2.76 -12.18 -4.17
CA TYR A 76 1.42 -12.32 -4.75
C TYR A 76 1.21 -11.44 -5.97
N TRP A 77 1.75 -10.23 -5.96
CA TRP A 77 1.69 -9.35 -7.14
C TRP A 77 2.54 -9.87 -8.29
N ALA A 78 3.73 -10.40 -8.01
CA ALA A 78 4.60 -10.98 -9.03
C ALA A 78 3.98 -12.23 -9.69
N ASN A 79 3.22 -13.03 -8.93
CA ASN A 79 2.61 -14.28 -9.40
C ASN A 79 1.11 -14.17 -9.72
N THR A 80 0.53 -12.97 -9.67
CA THR A 80 -0.92 -12.72 -9.89
C THR A 80 -1.83 -13.68 -9.09
N THR A 81 -1.41 -14.01 -7.86
CA THR A 81 -2.13 -14.99 -7.03
C THR A 81 -3.13 -14.27 -6.13
N TRP A 82 -4.40 -14.32 -6.51
CA TRP A 82 -5.49 -13.69 -5.76
C TRP A 82 -5.88 -14.54 -4.54
N LYS A 83 -6.05 -13.89 -3.38
CA LYS A 83 -6.53 -14.56 -2.16
C LYS A 83 -8.04 -14.64 -2.05
N ARG A 84 -8.73 -13.73 -2.72
CA ARG A 84 -10.17 -13.58 -2.64
C ARG A 84 -10.66 -13.05 -3.97
N GLU A 85 -11.72 -13.67 -4.45
CA GLU A 85 -12.53 -13.17 -5.55
C GLU A 85 -13.93 -12.93 -4.98
N GLU A 86 -14.54 -11.84 -5.39
CA GLU A 86 -15.89 -11.48 -4.95
C GLU A 86 -16.70 -11.06 -6.17
N ILE A 87 -17.89 -11.64 -6.29
CA ILE A 87 -18.88 -11.18 -7.26
C ILE A 87 -19.66 -10.06 -6.60
N LEU A 88 -19.77 -8.92 -7.29
CA LEU A 88 -20.50 -7.75 -6.80
C LEU A 88 -21.96 -7.84 -7.25
N PRO A 89 -22.91 -8.18 -6.35
CA PRO A 89 -24.30 -8.33 -6.73
C PRO A 89 -24.90 -6.98 -7.10
N GLY A 90 -25.61 -6.95 -8.24
CA GLY A 90 -26.25 -5.74 -8.74
C GLY A 90 -25.28 -4.67 -9.25
N PHE A 91 -23.99 -5.00 -9.43
CA PHE A 91 -23.01 -4.09 -10.02
C PHE A 91 -23.48 -3.59 -11.39
N ASP A 92 -23.59 -2.27 -11.53
CA ASP A 92 -23.79 -1.64 -12.82
C ASP A 92 -22.46 -1.23 -13.44
N GLU A 93 -22.14 -1.82 -14.59
CA GLU A 93 -20.89 -1.61 -15.30
C GLU A 93 -20.75 -0.19 -15.88
N GLU A 94 -21.86 0.54 -16.01
CA GLU A 94 -21.88 1.88 -16.61
C GLU A 94 -21.39 2.96 -15.64
N ILE A 95 -21.64 2.81 -14.33
CA ILE A 95 -21.39 3.85 -13.34
C ILE A 95 -20.65 3.24 -12.16
N TRP A 96 -19.32 3.27 -12.26
CA TRP A 96 -18.43 2.90 -11.18
C TRP A 96 -17.17 3.77 -11.17
N GLU A 97 -16.58 3.91 -9.99
CA GLU A 97 -15.30 4.57 -9.80
C GLU A 97 -14.51 3.82 -8.72
N LEU A 98 -13.20 3.70 -8.88
CA LEU A 98 -12.31 3.16 -7.85
C LEU A 98 -11.38 4.28 -7.39
N ASN A 99 -11.49 4.66 -6.12
CA ASN A 99 -10.61 5.63 -5.50
C ASN A 99 -9.88 5.01 -4.31
N GLY A 100 -8.55 4.89 -4.43
CA GLY A 100 -7.74 4.21 -3.44
C GLY A 100 -8.13 2.74 -3.30
N ASP A 101 -8.66 2.36 -2.14
CA ASP A 101 -9.18 1.01 -1.87
C ASP A 101 -10.70 0.95 -1.72
N VAL A 102 -11.41 2.03 -2.07
CA VAL A 102 -12.87 2.08 -2.06
C VAL A 102 -13.39 2.11 -3.49
N MET A 103 -14.17 1.09 -3.84
CA MET A 103 -14.92 1.01 -5.09
C MET A 103 -16.32 1.55 -4.87
N MET A 104 -16.74 2.48 -5.72
CA MET A 104 -18.07 3.05 -5.76
C MET A 104 -18.78 2.54 -7.01
N PHE A 105 -20.04 2.13 -6.90
CA PHE A 105 -20.85 1.75 -8.05
C PHE A 105 -22.34 1.91 -7.79
N MET A 106 -23.12 2.10 -8.85
CA MET A 106 -24.59 2.08 -8.77
C MET A 106 -25.09 0.63 -8.73
N VAL A 107 -26.11 0.37 -7.91
CA VAL A 107 -26.78 -0.92 -7.87
C VAL A 107 -27.93 -0.92 -8.89
N ARG A 108 -27.98 -1.90 -9.79
CA ARG A 108 -29.08 -2.02 -10.76
C ARG A 108 -30.43 -2.19 -10.04
N GLY A 109 -31.36 -1.27 -10.28
CA GLY A 109 -32.73 -1.30 -9.76
C GLY A 109 -33.06 -0.08 -8.91
N PRO A 110 -32.61 -0.02 -7.64
CA PRO A 110 -32.78 1.16 -6.79
C PRO A 110 -31.72 2.23 -7.13
N ASP A 111 -32.05 3.53 -6.98
CA ASP A 111 -31.10 4.64 -7.10
C ASP A 111 -30.13 4.67 -5.89
N THR A 112 -29.45 3.55 -5.66
CA THR A 112 -28.56 3.30 -4.52
C THR A 112 -27.11 3.26 -5.00
N LEU A 113 -26.30 4.11 -4.39
CA LEU A 113 -24.85 4.11 -4.55
C LEU A 113 -24.24 3.18 -3.49
N SER A 114 -23.50 2.16 -3.93
CA SER A 114 -22.74 1.28 -3.04
C SER A 114 -21.28 1.69 -3.05
N LEU A 115 -20.71 1.87 -1.86
CA LEU A 115 -19.28 2.03 -1.65
C LEU A 115 -18.77 0.77 -0.96
N ARG A 116 -17.74 0.15 -1.53
CA ARG A 116 -17.17 -1.09 -1.04
C ARG A 116 -15.67 -0.98 -0.93
N GLN A 117 -15.18 -1.24 0.26
CA GLN A 117 -13.76 -1.42 0.53
C GLN A 117 -13.52 -2.92 0.74
N PRO A 118 -12.85 -3.61 -0.21
CA PRO A 118 -12.49 -5.00 -0.01
C PRO A 118 -11.58 -5.17 1.22
N PRO A 119 -11.59 -6.33 1.90
CA PRO A 119 -10.67 -6.57 2.98
C PRO A 119 -9.23 -6.59 2.48
N GLY A 120 -8.41 -5.69 3.01
CA GLY A 120 -6.97 -5.74 2.81
C GLY A 120 -6.35 -6.82 3.70
N ILE A 121 -6.43 -8.10 3.31
CA ILE A 121 -5.94 -9.25 4.12
C ILE A 121 -4.47 -9.07 4.53
N SER A 122 -3.61 -8.61 3.62
CA SER A 122 -2.21 -8.28 3.91
C SER A 122 -2.07 -7.19 4.98
N ARG A 123 -2.99 -6.22 4.98
CA ARG A 123 -3.08 -5.14 5.96
C ARG A 123 -3.96 -5.50 7.17
N GLY A 124 -4.57 -6.68 7.24
CA GLY A 124 -5.55 -7.03 8.28
C GLY A 124 -6.74 -6.06 8.36
N ALA A 125 -7.14 -5.43 7.26
CA ALA A 125 -8.36 -4.63 7.19
C ALA A 125 -9.55 -5.54 6.90
N GLN A 126 -10.63 -5.44 7.68
CA GLN A 126 -11.80 -6.33 7.57
C GLN A 126 -12.69 -6.04 6.35
N GLY A 127 -12.43 -4.94 5.63
CA GLY A 127 -13.31 -4.46 4.56
C GLY A 127 -14.56 -3.81 5.14
N SER A 128 -15.30 -3.10 4.31
CA SER A 128 -16.48 -2.36 4.72
C SER A 128 -17.39 -2.10 3.52
N ILE A 129 -18.69 -2.03 3.78
CA ILE A 129 -19.71 -1.76 2.78
C ILE A 129 -20.56 -0.63 3.33
N TRP A 130 -20.77 0.38 2.51
CA TRP A 130 -21.65 1.50 2.78
C TRP A 130 -22.62 1.66 1.60
N THR A 131 -23.83 2.11 1.90
CA THR A 131 -24.87 2.36 0.91
C THR A 131 -25.48 3.73 1.14
N ILE A 132 -25.73 4.43 0.05
CA ILE A 132 -26.44 5.70 0.05
C ILE A 132 -27.66 5.51 -0.84
N GLU A 133 -28.84 5.69 -0.28
CA GLU A 133 -30.13 5.53 -0.96
C GLU A 133 -30.59 6.89 -1.54
N ASP A 134 -31.54 6.84 -2.48
CA ASP A 134 -32.20 8.01 -3.08
C ASP A 134 -31.24 9.07 -3.62
N VAL A 135 -30.18 8.60 -4.30
CA VAL A 135 -29.07 9.43 -4.76
C VAL A 135 -29.51 10.43 -5.85
N GLY A 136 -30.68 10.19 -6.44
CA GLY A 136 -31.36 11.06 -7.39
C GLY A 136 -30.62 11.18 -8.73
N PRO A 137 -31.30 11.62 -9.80
CA PRO A 137 -30.69 11.74 -11.13
C PRO A 137 -29.60 12.83 -11.22
N GLY A 138 -29.42 13.65 -10.18
CA GLY A 138 -28.47 14.77 -10.15
C GLY A 138 -27.00 14.38 -10.09
N LEU A 139 -26.66 13.20 -9.56
CA LEU A 139 -25.28 12.71 -9.54
C LEU A 139 -24.82 12.10 -10.88
N LEU A 140 -25.76 11.84 -11.80
CA LEU A 140 -25.51 11.20 -13.11
C LEU A 140 -25.00 12.17 -14.19
N THR A 141 -25.03 13.49 -13.96
CA THR A 141 -24.76 14.50 -15.01
C THR A 141 -23.38 15.16 -14.93
N SER A 142 -22.57 14.81 -13.93
CA SER A 142 -21.23 15.38 -13.75
C SER A 142 -20.18 14.28 -13.69
N GLN A 143 -19.89 13.63 -14.82
CA GLN A 143 -18.53 13.18 -15.18
C GLN A 143 -18.52 12.55 -16.59
N SER A 144 -18.74 13.39 -17.61
CA SER A 144 -18.20 13.12 -18.94
C SER A 144 -16.70 13.42 -18.94
N MET A 145 -15.84 12.62 -18.32
CA MET A 145 -14.40 12.86 -18.50
C MET A 145 -13.50 11.66 -18.21
N HIS A 146 -12.94 11.15 -19.31
CA HIS A 146 -11.67 10.42 -19.42
C HIS A 146 -11.71 8.93 -19.09
N ARG A 147 -12.08 8.15 -20.11
CA ARG A 147 -11.53 6.81 -20.33
C ARG A 147 -10.01 6.89 -20.23
N LYS A 148 -9.44 6.47 -19.10
CA LYS A 148 -8.04 6.05 -19.05
C LYS A 148 -8.03 4.54 -19.14
N THR A 149 -7.77 4.08 -20.36
CA THR A 149 -7.38 2.71 -20.67
C THR A 149 -6.11 2.39 -19.86
N CYS A 150 -6.18 1.43 -18.94
CA CYS A 150 -4.97 0.85 -18.35
C CYS A 150 -4.40 -0.16 -19.36
N LEU A 151 -3.16 0.10 -19.78
CA LEU A 151 -2.23 -0.89 -20.33
C LEU A 151 -1.60 -1.69 -19.18
#